data_AF-A0A944YVE1-F1
#
_entry.id   AF-A0A944YVE1-F1
#
_cell.length_a   1.000
_cell.length_b   1.000
_cell.length_c   1.000
_cell.angle_alpha   90.00
_cell.angle_beta   90.00
_cell.angle_gamma   90.00
#
_symmetry.space_group_name_H-M   'P 1'
#
loop_
_entity.id
_entity.type
_entity.pdbx_description
1 polymer ?
#
loop_
_entity_poly.entity_id
_entity_poly.type
_entity_poly.pdbx_seq_one_letter_code
_entity_poly.pdbx_strand_id
1 'polypeptide(L)'
;MSSSPNDAAYWRQQVDQWQASGLSQTQYCKTHQLTYHRFIYWRQKIESVEGSQAVKTRSSGFASVTVHPQRETDLSLSLPNGMVVRGIHADNVRVLSQLLAQL
;
A
#
# COMPACT_ATOMS: atom_id res chain seq x y z
N MET A 1 -21.41 11.78 32.47
CA MET A 1 -21.37 11.14 31.13
C MET A 1 -20.26 11.80 30.35
N SER A 2 -19.02 11.35 30.56
CA SER A 2 -17.84 11.94 29.94
C SER A 2 -17.56 11.15 28.66
N SER A 3 -18.06 11.64 27.52
CA SER A 3 -17.79 11.01 26.23
C SER A 3 -16.30 11.09 25.96
N SER A 4 -15.65 9.94 26.08
CA SER A 4 -14.22 9.84 25.91
C SER A 4 -13.85 10.19 24.45
N PRO A 5 -12.72 10.86 24.23
CA PRO A 5 -12.24 11.28 22.92
C PRO A 5 -12.11 10.17 21.84
N ASN A 6 -12.22 8.89 22.22
CA ASN A 6 -12.14 7.73 21.34
C ASN A 6 -13.49 7.11 20.96
N ASP A 7 -14.61 7.71 21.37
CA ASP A 7 -15.93 7.17 21.04
C ASP A 7 -16.29 7.44 19.56
N ALA A 8 -16.47 6.36 18.79
CA ALA A 8 -16.85 6.43 17.39
C ALA A 8 -18.23 7.08 17.18
N ALA A 9 -19.16 6.87 18.12
CA ALA A 9 -20.51 7.44 18.03
C ALA A 9 -20.48 8.97 18.19
N TYR A 10 -19.67 9.46 19.12
CA TYR A 10 -19.43 10.90 19.30
C TYR A 10 -18.92 11.53 18.01
N TRP A 11 -17.90 10.92 17.38
CA TRP A 11 -17.32 11.47 16.16
C TRP A 11 -18.26 11.41 14.96
N ARG A 12 -19.09 10.37 14.84
CA ARG A 12 -20.12 10.32 13.81
C ARG A 12 -21.09 11.50 13.95
N GLN A 13 -21.59 11.75 15.15
CA GLN A 13 -22.47 12.90 15.42
C GLN A 13 -21.80 14.24 15.07
N GLN A 14 -20.52 14.42 15.41
CA GLN A 14 -19.80 15.67 15.05
C GLN A 14 -19.64 15.82 13.52
N VAL A 15 -19.41 14.73 12.80
CA VAL A 15 -19.31 14.75 11.32
C VAL A 15 -20.67 15.10 10.69
N ASP A 16 -21.76 14.53 11.19
CA ASP A 16 -23.12 14.83 10.70
C ASP A 16 -23.50 16.29 10.95
N GLN A 17 -23.22 16.81 12.15
CA GLN A 17 -23.45 18.21 12.49
C GLN A 17 -22.59 19.16 11.63
N TRP A 18 -21.33 18.78 11.38
CA TRP A 18 -20.46 19.53 10.47
C TRP A 18 -21.04 19.59 9.05
N GLN A 19 -21.45 18.44 8.49
CA GLN A 19 -22.05 18.38 7.16
C GLN A 19 -23.32 19.24 7.05
N ALA A 20 -24.19 19.18 8.07
CA ALA A 20 -25.39 20.01 8.13
C ALA A 20 -25.10 21.51 8.27
N SER A 21 -24.01 21.88 8.94
CA SER A 21 -23.64 23.28 9.15
C SER A 21 -23.16 24.00 7.88
N GLY A 22 -22.68 23.26 6.88
CA GLY A 22 -22.08 23.82 5.67
C GLY A 22 -20.77 24.59 5.91
N LEU A 23 -20.23 24.57 7.14
CA LEU A 23 -18.99 25.26 7.49
C LEU A 23 -17.76 24.55 6.93
N SER A 24 -16.66 25.28 6.75
CA SER A 24 -15.36 24.63 6.52
C SER A 24 -14.94 23.81 7.75
N GLN A 25 -14.18 22.73 7.54
CA GLN A 25 -13.72 21.84 8.62
C GLN A 25 -12.94 22.61 9.70
N THR A 26 -12.09 23.54 9.28
CA THR A 26 -11.30 24.37 10.18
C THR A 26 -12.19 25.29 11.01
N GLN A 27 -13.21 25.88 10.42
CA GLN A 27 -14.15 26.76 11.14
C GLN A 27 -15.00 25.97 12.13
N TYR A 28 -15.54 24.83 11.71
CA TYR A 28 -16.29 23.94 12.60
C TYR A 28 -15.44 23.48 13.79
N CYS A 29 -14.21 23.01 13.54
CA CYS A 29 -13.31 22.59 14.61
C CYS A 29 -12.96 23.74 15.58
N LYS A 30 -12.79 24.97 15.09
CA LYS A 30 -12.53 26.14 15.94
C LYS A 30 -13.74 26.49 16.81
N THR A 31 -14.94 26.52 16.22
CA THR A 31 -16.19 26.88 16.92
C THR A 31 -16.56 25.86 18.00
N HIS A 32 -16.35 24.57 17.73
CA HIS A 32 -16.70 23.47 18.65
C HIS A 32 -15.50 22.99 19.50
N GLN A 33 -14.37 23.72 19.49
CA GLN A 33 -13.12 23.37 20.18
C GLN A 33 -12.67 21.92 19.94
N LEU A 34 -12.86 21.43 18.72
CA LEU A 34 -12.44 20.09 18.33
C LEU A 34 -10.98 20.10 17.89
N THR A 35 -10.27 19.03 18.24
CA THR A 35 -8.91 18.81 17.75
C THR A 35 -8.95 18.48 16.25
N TYR A 36 -8.47 19.39 15.41
CA TYR A 36 -8.56 19.31 13.94
C TYR A 36 -8.05 17.99 13.35
N HIS A 37 -6.86 17.51 13.78
CA HIS A 37 -6.30 16.26 13.25
C HIS A 37 -7.14 15.03 13.63
N ARG A 38 -7.79 15.04 14.80
CA ARG A 38 -8.67 13.96 15.26
C ARG A 38 -9.97 13.96 14.47
N PHE A 39 -10.52 15.15 14.20
CA PHE A 39 -11.68 15.31 13.34
C PHE A 39 -11.43 14.76 11.94
N ILE A 40 -10.31 15.12 11.29
CA ILE A 40 -9.95 14.59 9.97
C ILE A 40 -9.82 13.07 10.00
N TYR A 41 -9.11 12.53 10.99
CA TYR A 41 -8.93 11.08 11.14
C TYR A 41 -10.27 10.35 11.21
N TRP A 42 -11.17 10.79 12.10
CA TRP A 42 -12.45 10.15 12.29
C TRP A 42 -13.38 10.30 11.09
N ARG A 43 -13.42 11.48 10.49
CA ARG A 43 -14.15 11.73 9.25
C ARG A 43 -13.73 10.75 8.15
N GLN A 44 -12.43 10.60 7.91
CA GLN A 44 -11.91 9.66 6.92
C GLN A 44 -12.18 8.21 7.31
N LYS A 45 -12.08 7.86 8.59
CA LYS A 45 -12.38 6.52 9.08
C LYS A 45 -13.85 6.15 8.87
N ILE A 46 -14.77 7.09 9.10
CA ILE A 46 -16.22 6.90 8.87
C ILE A 46 -16.51 6.79 7.37
N GLU A 47 -15.96 7.69 6.56
CA GLU A 47 -16.07 7.64 5.08
C GLU A 47 -15.54 6.32 4.51
N SER A 48 -14.45 5.77 5.04
CA SER A 48 -13.88 4.48 4.61
C SER A 48 -14.73 3.27 5.00
N VAL A 49 -15.45 3.33 6.14
CA VAL A 49 -16.33 2.23 6.59
C VAL A 49 -17.63 2.22 5.79
N GLU A 50 -18.19 3.39 5.51
CA GLU A 50 -19.44 3.55 4.76
C GLU A 50 -19.21 3.40 3.24
N GLY A 51 -18.02 3.76 2.75
CA GLY A 51 -17.59 3.63 1.36
C GLY A 51 -16.78 2.36 1.09
N SER A 52 -17.31 1.18 1.42
CA SER A 52 -16.69 -0.14 1.21
C SER A 52 -16.31 -0.51 -0.24
N GLN A 53 -16.13 0.45 -1.16
CA GLN A 53 -15.60 0.18 -2.51
C GLN A 53 -14.61 1.22 -3.08
N ALA A 54 -14.14 2.20 -2.33
CA ALA A 54 -13.04 3.03 -2.80
C ALA A 54 -11.91 2.98 -1.80
N VAL A 55 -11.04 1.97 -1.94
CA VAL A 55 -9.66 2.05 -1.47
C VAL A 55 -9.03 3.24 -2.18
N LYS A 56 -9.26 4.45 -1.64
CA LYS A 56 -8.37 5.59 -1.85
C LYS A 56 -7.12 5.19 -1.09
N THR A 57 -6.30 4.35 -1.75
CA THR A 57 -4.91 4.15 -1.40
C THR A 57 -4.36 5.56 -1.31
N ARG A 58 -4.22 6.08 -0.10
CA ARG A 58 -3.29 7.18 0.13
C ARG A 58 -2.02 6.65 -0.51
N SER A 59 -1.58 7.30 -1.59
CA SER A 59 -0.33 7.00 -2.27
C SER A 59 0.72 6.93 -1.15
N SER A 60 1.01 5.73 -0.65
CA SER A 60 2.24 5.50 0.05
C SER A 60 3.27 5.90 -1.00
N GLY A 61 4.28 6.71 -0.66
CA GLY A 61 5.26 7.21 -1.64
C GLY A 61 6.13 6.10 -2.26
N PHE A 62 5.63 4.87 -2.28
CA PHE A 62 6.25 3.65 -2.74
C PHE A 62 5.58 3.23 -4.05
N ALA A 63 6.40 2.96 -5.05
CA ALA A 63 5.93 2.30 -6.25
C ALA A 63 5.56 0.85 -5.93
N SER A 64 4.38 0.40 -6.39
CA SER A 64 4.03 -1.01 -6.33
C SER A 64 4.84 -1.77 -7.38
N VAL A 65 5.65 -2.74 -6.95
CA VAL A 65 6.37 -3.64 -7.84
C VAL A 65 5.67 -5.00 -7.79
N THR A 66 5.14 -5.42 -8.94
CA THR A 66 4.61 -6.77 -9.10
C THR A 66 5.78 -7.74 -9.24
N VAL A 67 6.02 -8.55 -8.20
CA VAL A 67 6.94 -9.68 -8.30
C VAL A 67 6.25 -10.75 -9.11
N HIS A 68 6.73 -11.01 -10.33
CA HIS A 68 6.35 -12.20 -11.05
C HIS A 68 7.15 -13.37 -10.50
N PRO A 69 6.52 -14.36 -9.85
CA PRO A 69 7.22 -15.58 -9.46
C PRO A 69 7.61 -16.31 -10.74
N GLN A 70 8.83 -16.06 -11.21
CA GLN A 70 9.45 -16.86 -12.25
C GLN A 70 9.64 -18.24 -11.62
N ARG A 71 8.79 -19.19 -12.01
CA ARG A 71 8.99 -20.61 -11.72
C ARG A 71 10.24 -21.03 -12.49
N GLU A 72 11.42 -20.73 -11.95
CA GLU A 72 12.69 -21.25 -12.44
C GLU A 72 12.75 -22.73 -12.06
N THR A 73 12.28 -23.60 -12.94
CA THR A 73 12.70 -25.02 -12.95
C THR A 73 14.08 -25.20 -13.55
N ASP A 74 14.68 -24.10 -14.00
CA ASP A 74 15.83 -24.12 -14.88
C ASP A 74 17.10 -23.95 -14.05
N LEU A 75 18.09 -24.77 -14.37
CA LEU A 75 19.36 -24.74 -13.67
C LEU A 75 20.15 -23.46 -14.07
N SER A 76 20.81 -22.83 -13.09
CA SER A 76 21.67 -21.66 -13.31
C SER A 76 23.10 -21.92 -12.84
N LEU A 77 24.09 -21.50 -13.64
CA LEU A 77 25.51 -21.59 -13.33
C LEU A 77 26.10 -20.18 -13.17
N SER A 78 26.84 -19.94 -12.08
CA SER A 78 27.60 -18.71 -11.86
C SER A 78 29.09 -19.00 -12.00
N LEU A 79 29.78 -18.26 -12.86
CA LEU A 79 31.21 -18.40 -13.12
C LEU A 79 32.03 -17.42 -12.25
N PRO A 80 33.31 -17.74 -11.93
CA PRO A 80 34.19 -16.86 -11.14
C PRO A 80 34.47 -15.50 -11.79
N ASN A 81 34.27 -15.37 -13.11
CA ASN A 81 34.38 -14.11 -13.84
C ASN A 81 33.14 -13.20 -13.73
N GLY A 82 32.15 -13.59 -12.93
CA GLY A 82 30.91 -12.83 -12.72
C GLY A 82 29.81 -13.08 -13.75
N MET A 83 30.03 -13.98 -14.72
CA MET A 83 29.01 -14.36 -15.69
C MET A 83 28.02 -15.36 -15.08
N VAL A 84 26.72 -15.18 -15.38
CA VAL A 84 25.66 -16.08 -14.94
C VAL A 84 24.92 -16.62 -16.16
N VAL A 85 24.88 -17.95 -16.29
CA VAL A 85 24.10 -18.64 -17.31
C VAL A 85 22.84 -19.20 -16.66
N ARG A 86 21.66 -18.87 -17.21
CA ARG A 86 20.34 -19.31 -16.75
C ARG A 86 19.66 -20.14 -17.84
N GLY A 87 18.60 -20.87 -17.49
CA GLY A 87 17.82 -21.60 -18.49
C GLY A 87 18.47 -22.92 -18.93
N ILE A 88 19.24 -23.59 -18.07
CA ILE A 88 19.94 -24.83 -18.44
C ILE A 88 18.95 -26.00 -18.42
N HIS A 89 18.82 -26.66 -19.57
CA HIS A 89 17.95 -27.79 -19.87
C HIS A 89 18.75 -28.92 -20.52
N ALA A 90 18.27 -30.17 -20.46
CA ALA A 90 18.95 -31.31 -21.09
C ALA A 90 19.26 -31.08 -22.59
N ASP A 91 18.39 -30.35 -23.28
CA ASP A 91 18.50 -30.07 -24.71
C ASP A 91 19.59 -29.05 -25.06
N ASN A 92 20.01 -28.21 -24.11
CA ASN A 92 21.00 -27.14 -24.34
C ASN A 92 22.33 -27.34 -23.58
N VAL A 93 22.44 -28.38 -22.74
CA VAL A 93 23.66 -28.72 -21.99
C VAL A 93 24.87 -28.93 -22.90
N ARG A 94 24.69 -29.49 -24.11
CA ARG A 94 25.80 -29.64 -25.07
C ARG A 94 26.35 -28.30 -25.53
N VAL A 95 25.48 -27.35 -25.84
CA VAL A 95 25.88 -25.98 -26.24
C VAL A 95 26.58 -25.27 -25.09
N LEU A 96 26.08 -25.43 -23.86
CA LEU A 96 26.72 -24.90 -22.66
C LEU A 96 28.16 -25.43 -22.51
N SER A 97 28.35 -26.74 -22.67
CA SER A 97 29.68 -27.36 -22.55
C SER A 97 30.68 -26.83 -23.59
N GLN A 98 30.21 -26.54 -24.81
CA GLN A 98 31.04 -25.95 -25.87
C GLN A 98 31.42 -24.51 -25.56
N LEU A 99 30.48 -23.71 -25.05
CA LEU A 99 30.74 -22.32 -24.65
C LEU A 99 31.73 -22.26 -23.48
N LEU A 100 31.60 -23.14 -22.50
CA LEU A 100 32.53 -23.23 -21.37
C LEU A 100 33.95 -23.66 -21.79
N ALA A 101 34.09 -24.47 -22.85
CA ALA A 101 35.39 -24.90 -23.35
C ALA A 101 36.15 -23.82 -24.14
N GLN A 102 35.50 -22.71 -24.48
CA GLN A 102 36.08 -21.57 -25.20
C GLN A 102 36.44 -20.39 -24.29
N LEU A 103 36.16 -20.51 -22.99
CA LEU A 103 36.50 -19.53 -21.95
C LEU A 103 37.77 -19.96 -21.21
#